data_AF-A0A1Q9YJ14-F1
#
_entry.id   AF-A0A1Q9YJ14-F1
#
_cell.length_a   1.000
_cell.length_b   1.000
_cell.length_c   1.000
_cell.angle_alpha   90.00
_cell.angle_beta   90.00
_cell.angle_gamma   90.00
#
_symmetry.space_group_name_H-M   'P 1'
#
loop_
_entity.id
_entity.type
_entity.pdbx_description
1 polymer ?
#
loop_
_entity_poly.entity_id
_entity_poly.type
_entity_poly.pdbx_seq_one_letter_code
_entity_poly.pdbx_strand_id
1 'polypeptide(L)'
;MDTTVLDIRLISREEYEMFVKDKDYNMFQHPRYLRFMEERGYQPRIYGGFQEGTLVIALIVRIDPLMRVFKSARSLREWVTDRPEDAALIKAFVNGLTPLLRQEGAVWLKLESGVEYQQRDADGEIVQGGFNNESYRQLLQSAGFHPEELWSDGLDMSRQARWVSVLDLVEREQPEDGMMHTSFFLQEQPGIRHKSIEEVFNGFSMKIPRHIREGMQDFIVVRELDTDELEIMHELEEASAQVHDFQAPDLETYRAWKHSFGEDCKVMASFLDTDRYRAYLDRELSQGQADLEKAQAELSEAPGSKKRKNKVNSVLEHMRPLEKRAKELDGLIEEYGTMIPLAAGLFIITPAETIYLFGGSRRSLSQFFGPYAVQFEMIRQSIERGALRYNFWGISGKFKPEEEGYGVYKYKKEFGAHVVEYAGEFTLILKPTAAKLIRQLNR
;
A
#
# COMPACT_ATOMS: atom_id res chain seq x y z
N MET A 1 -9.25 -38.64 -16.33
CA MET A 1 -8.32 -37.60 -15.88
C MET A 1 -8.22 -36.62 -17.03
N ASP A 2 -8.90 -35.50 -16.91
CA ASP A 2 -8.88 -34.47 -17.95
C ASP A 2 -7.44 -33.92 -18.01
N THR A 3 -6.76 -34.10 -19.14
CA THR A 3 -5.36 -33.67 -19.27
C THR A 3 -5.41 -32.31 -19.94
N THR A 4 -5.50 -31.26 -19.14
CA THR A 4 -5.35 -29.89 -19.64
C THR A 4 -3.99 -29.78 -20.31
N VAL A 5 -3.98 -29.65 -21.64
CA VAL A 5 -2.76 -29.43 -22.43
C VAL A 5 -2.70 -27.95 -22.78
N LEU A 6 -1.58 -27.32 -22.46
CA LEU A 6 -1.31 -25.93 -22.80
C LEU A 6 -0.08 -25.86 -23.72
N ASP A 7 -0.15 -25.01 -24.73
CA ASP A 7 1.04 -24.53 -25.44
C ASP A 7 1.64 -23.37 -24.64
N ILE A 8 2.82 -23.60 -24.04
CA ILE A 8 3.51 -22.58 -23.23
C ILE A 8 4.62 -21.95 -24.05
N ARG A 9 4.58 -20.62 -24.19
CA ARG A 9 5.59 -19.87 -24.93
C ARG A 9 5.82 -18.48 -24.35
N LEU A 10 6.92 -17.86 -24.77
CA LEU A 10 7.12 -16.44 -24.55
C LEU A 10 6.06 -15.66 -25.34
N ILE A 11 5.52 -14.61 -24.73
CA ILE A 11 4.61 -13.67 -25.38
C ILE A 11 5.20 -12.26 -25.34
N SER A 12 4.77 -11.45 -26.30
CA SER A 12 5.12 -10.04 -26.38
C SER A 12 4.44 -9.21 -25.27
N ARG A 13 4.93 -7.99 -25.06
CA ARG A 13 4.30 -7.03 -24.12
C ARG A 13 2.89 -6.69 -24.60
N GLU A 14 2.70 -6.54 -25.90
CA GLU A 14 1.43 -6.22 -26.54
C GLU A 14 0.42 -7.37 -26.34
N GLU A 15 0.83 -8.63 -26.53
CA GLU A 15 -0.03 -9.80 -26.23
C GLU A 15 -0.44 -9.83 -24.75
N TYR A 16 0.48 -9.49 -23.83
CA TYR A 16 0.18 -9.45 -22.40
C TYR A 16 -0.75 -8.29 -22.01
N GLU A 17 -0.49 -7.09 -22.50
CA GLU A 17 -1.35 -5.91 -22.29
C GLU A 17 -2.77 -6.16 -22.78
N MET A 18 -2.93 -6.80 -23.95
CA MET A 18 -4.25 -7.21 -24.44
C MET A 18 -4.91 -8.26 -23.55
N PHE A 19 -4.14 -9.22 -23.02
CA PHE A 19 -4.67 -10.27 -22.15
C PHE A 19 -5.17 -9.73 -20.82
N VAL A 20 -4.45 -8.80 -20.19
CA VAL A 20 -4.78 -8.30 -18.85
C VAL A 20 -5.71 -7.08 -18.86
N LYS A 21 -6.03 -6.53 -20.04
CA LYS A 21 -6.82 -5.29 -20.19
C LYS A 21 -8.10 -5.26 -19.36
N ASP A 22 -8.83 -6.38 -19.34
CA ASP A 22 -10.12 -6.53 -18.65
C ASP A 22 -10.00 -7.49 -17.46
N LYS A 23 -8.82 -7.54 -16.82
CA LYS A 23 -8.52 -8.44 -15.71
C LYS A 23 -7.94 -7.66 -14.54
N ASP A 24 -8.20 -8.20 -13.35
CA ASP A 24 -7.55 -7.73 -12.14
C ASP A 24 -6.19 -8.39 -11.97
N TYR A 25 -5.19 -7.57 -11.64
CA TYR A 25 -3.82 -8.00 -11.41
C TYR A 25 -3.19 -7.17 -10.29
N ASN A 26 -2.21 -7.76 -9.64
CA ASN A 26 -1.39 -7.08 -8.64
C ASN A 26 -0.34 -6.18 -9.30
N MET A 27 0.27 -5.27 -8.53
CA MET A 27 1.23 -4.29 -9.07
C MET A 27 2.47 -4.91 -9.75
N PHE A 28 2.83 -6.15 -9.42
CA PHE A 28 3.99 -6.84 -10.01
C PHE A 28 3.65 -7.63 -11.28
N GLN A 29 2.37 -7.84 -11.54
CA GLN A 29 1.84 -8.32 -12.82
C GLN A 29 1.28 -7.16 -13.66
N HIS A 30 1.48 -5.91 -13.23
CA HIS A 30 1.12 -4.73 -14.02
C HIS A 30 1.98 -4.70 -15.31
N PRO A 31 1.41 -4.45 -16.51
CA PRO A 31 2.18 -4.41 -17.75
C PRO A 31 3.36 -3.41 -17.72
N ARG A 32 3.12 -2.25 -17.12
CA ARG A 32 4.15 -1.21 -16.88
C ARG A 32 5.29 -1.64 -15.94
N TYR A 33 5.13 -2.70 -15.14
CA TYR A 33 6.20 -3.23 -14.29
C TYR A 33 7.37 -3.79 -15.10
N LEU A 34 7.11 -4.27 -16.33
CA LEU A 34 8.16 -4.71 -17.25
C LEU A 34 9.14 -3.59 -17.57
N ARG A 35 8.62 -2.39 -17.86
CA ARG A 35 9.43 -1.20 -18.14
C ARG A 35 10.26 -0.81 -16.92
N PHE A 36 9.63 -0.77 -15.74
CA PHE A 36 10.31 -0.49 -14.48
C PHE A 36 11.49 -1.44 -14.25
N MET A 37 11.31 -2.72 -14.55
CA MET A 37 12.37 -3.70 -14.42
C MET A 37 13.52 -3.49 -15.43
N GLU A 38 13.18 -3.29 -16.71
CA GLU A 38 14.16 -3.10 -17.80
C GLU A 38 15.03 -1.86 -17.59
N GLU A 39 14.43 -0.74 -17.18
CA GLU A 39 15.14 0.51 -16.89
C GLU A 39 16.16 0.37 -15.75
N ARG A 40 15.91 -0.61 -14.85
CA ARG A 40 16.81 -0.95 -13.74
C ARG A 40 17.78 -2.09 -14.08
N GLY A 41 17.89 -2.45 -15.35
CA GLY A 41 18.81 -3.47 -15.85
C GLY A 41 18.36 -4.91 -15.60
N TYR A 42 17.15 -5.12 -15.10
CA TYR A 42 16.59 -6.47 -14.97
C TYR A 42 16.13 -7.00 -16.33
N GLN A 43 15.95 -8.31 -16.39
CA GLN A 43 15.63 -9.01 -17.63
C GLN A 43 14.33 -9.80 -17.44
N PRO A 44 13.16 -9.14 -17.54
CA PRO A 44 11.88 -9.83 -17.43
C PRO A 44 11.53 -10.62 -18.69
N ARG A 45 10.77 -11.69 -18.52
CA ARG A 45 10.08 -12.44 -19.59
C ARG A 45 8.61 -12.54 -19.23
N ILE A 46 7.79 -12.68 -20.26
CA ILE A 46 6.37 -12.98 -20.09
C ILE A 46 6.14 -14.37 -20.69
N TYR A 47 5.63 -15.28 -19.87
CA TYR A 47 5.24 -16.62 -20.31
C TYR A 47 3.73 -16.70 -20.38
N GLY A 48 3.19 -17.09 -21.54
CA GLY A 48 1.77 -17.30 -21.76
C GLY A 48 1.45 -18.78 -21.98
N GLY A 49 0.30 -19.22 -21.47
CA GLY A 49 -0.24 -20.56 -21.70
C GLY A 49 -1.50 -20.50 -22.55
N PHE A 50 -1.47 -21.21 -23.67
CA PHE A 50 -2.54 -21.23 -24.66
C PHE A 50 -3.32 -22.54 -24.60
N GLN A 51 -4.65 -22.44 -24.50
CA GLN A 51 -5.57 -23.56 -24.65
C GLN A 51 -6.35 -23.34 -25.95
N GLU A 52 -6.23 -24.28 -26.89
CA GLU A 52 -6.91 -24.19 -28.20
C GLU A 52 -6.64 -22.86 -28.94
N GLY A 53 -5.41 -22.35 -28.85
CA GLY A 53 -4.99 -21.09 -29.47
C GLY A 53 -5.39 -19.82 -28.71
N THR A 54 -6.11 -19.94 -27.59
CA THR A 54 -6.50 -18.81 -26.74
C THR A 54 -5.56 -18.68 -25.55
N LEU A 55 -5.01 -17.48 -25.30
CA LEU A 55 -4.21 -17.19 -24.11
C LEU A 55 -5.12 -17.20 -22.87
N VAL A 56 -4.87 -18.13 -21.93
CA VAL A 56 -5.73 -18.33 -20.76
C VAL A 56 -5.02 -18.08 -19.43
N ILE A 57 -3.69 -18.01 -19.42
CA ILE A 57 -2.88 -17.76 -18.23
C ILE A 57 -1.55 -17.11 -18.64
N ALA A 58 -1.07 -16.14 -17.86
CA ALA A 58 0.22 -15.52 -18.12
C ALA A 58 0.98 -15.16 -16.83
N LEU A 59 2.31 -15.13 -16.90
CA LEU A 59 3.19 -14.82 -15.77
C LEU A 59 4.38 -13.98 -16.22
N ILE A 60 4.59 -12.84 -15.56
CA ILE A 60 5.83 -12.08 -15.63
C ILE A 60 6.87 -12.72 -14.73
N VAL A 61 8.03 -13.06 -15.28
CA VAL A 61 9.15 -13.69 -14.56
C VAL A 61 10.43 -12.89 -14.78
N ARG A 62 11.05 -12.44 -13.71
CA ARG A 62 12.39 -11.85 -13.71
C ARG A 62 13.44 -12.96 -13.72
N ILE A 63 14.45 -12.83 -14.59
CA ILE A 63 15.56 -13.78 -14.68
C ILE A 63 16.88 -13.07 -14.37
N ASP A 64 17.50 -13.42 -13.25
CA ASP A 64 18.73 -12.81 -12.75
C ASP A 64 19.94 -13.73 -12.90
N PRO A 65 21.15 -13.19 -13.14
CA PRO A 65 22.38 -13.96 -13.00
C PRO A 65 22.54 -14.53 -11.59
N LEU A 66 23.03 -15.77 -11.50
CA LEU A 66 23.28 -16.48 -10.25
C LEU A 66 24.64 -17.19 -10.35
N MET A 67 25.57 -16.90 -9.45
CA MET A 67 26.91 -17.51 -9.42
C MET A 67 27.65 -17.46 -10.77
N ARG A 68 27.47 -16.38 -11.55
CA ARG A 68 28.02 -16.12 -12.89
C ARG A 68 27.59 -17.07 -14.03
N VAL A 69 27.26 -18.33 -13.74
CA VAL A 69 26.96 -19.37 -14.76
C VAL A 69 25.52 -19.86 -14.75
N PHE A 70 24.79 -19.61 -13.66
CA PHE A 70 23.40 -19.99 -13.50
C PHE A 70 22.50 -18.77 -13.59
N LYS A 71 21.19 -19.01 -13.63
CA LYS A 71 20.19 -17.97 -13.45
C LYS A 71 19.22 -18.31 -12.32
N SER A 72 18.64 -17.29 -11.70
CA SER A 72 17.52 -17.38 -10.76
C SER A 72 16.28 -16.83 -11.45
N ALA A 73 15.23 -17.63 -11.58
CA ALA A 73 13.93 -17.12 -11.98
C ALA A 73 13.14 -16.70 -10.74
N ARG A 74 12.48 -15.55 -10.79
CA ARG A 74 11.64 -15.03 -9.70
C ARG A 74 10.38 -14.40 -10.27
N SER A 75 9.23 -14.73 -9.70
CA SER A 75 7.99 -13.99 -9.87
C SER A 75 7.60 -13.35 -8.55
N LEU A 76 7.42 -12.03 -8.58
CA LEU A 76 6.78 -11.32 -7.50
C LEU A 76 5.28 -11.44 -7.78
N ARG A 77 4.58 -12.24 -6.97
CA ARG A 77 3.18 -12.67 -7.13
C ARG A 77 2.94 -13.71 -8.23
N GLU A 78 1.75 -14.29 -8.17
CA GLU A 78 1.25 -15.34 -9.04
C GLU A 78 0.86 -14.83 -10.43
N TRP A 79 0.51 -15.78 -11.28
CA TRP A 79 0.02 -15.60 -12.64
C TRP A 79 -1.33 -14.89 -12.69
N VAL A 80 -1.64 -14.32 -13.86
CA VAL A 80 -2.95 -13.75 -14.18
C VAL A 80 -3.75 -14.77 -15.00
N THR A 81 -4.99 -15.04 -14.60
CA THR A 81 -5.94 -15.96 -15.25
C THR A 81 -7.37 -15.64 -14.80
N ASP A 82 -8.36 -15.96 -15.64
CA ASP A 82 -9.78 -15.90 -15.26
C ASP A 82 -10.25 -17.14 -14.49
N ARG A 83 -9.38 -18.15 -14.37
CA ARG A 83 -9.67 -19.43 -13.69
C ARG A 83 -8.63 -19.72 -12.60
N PRO A 84 -8.48 -18.84 -11.60
CA PRO A 84 -7.44 -19.00 -10.57
C PRO A 84 -7.67 -20.21 -9.66
N GLU A 85 -8.89 -20.76 -9.61
CA GLU A 85 -9.27 -21.98 -8.89
C GLU A 85 -9.00 -23.27 -9.69
N ASP A 86 -8.74 -23.16 -10.99
CA ASP A 86 -8.50 -24.31 -11.86
C ASP A 86 -7.11 -24.91 -11.61
N ALA A 87 -7.06 -25.82 -10.65
CA ALA A 87 -5.86 -26.57 -10.28
C ALA A 87 -5.20 -27.30 -11.48
N ALA A 88 -6.01 -27.79 -12.43
CA ALA A 88 -5.50 -28.50 -13.60
C ALA A 88 -4.80 -27.54 -14.56
N LEU A 89 -5.38 -26.36 -14.81
CA LEU A 89 -4.78 -25.27 -15.57
C LEU A 89 -3.44 -24.84 -14.95
N ILE A 90 -3.43 -24.55 -13.65
CA ILE A 90 -2.22 -24.11 -12.94
C ILE A 90 -1.11 -25.15 -13.04
N LYS A 91 -1.43 -26.42 -12.79
CA LYS A 91 -0.46 -27.51 -12.86
C LYS A 91 0.07 -27.71 -14.29
N ALA A 92 -0.80 -27.62 -15.30
CA ALA A 92 -0.39 -27.69 -16.71
C ALA A 92 0.55 -26.53 -17.07
N PHE A 93 0.26 -25.32 -16.61
CA PHE A 93 1.08 -24.14 -16.85
C PHE A 93 2.47 -24.27 -16.22
N VAL A 94 2.55 -24.63 -14.94
CA VAL A 94 3.82 -24.83 -14.23
C VAL A 94 4.66 -25.94 -14.88
N ASN A 95 4.03 -27.06 -15.27
CA ASN A 95 4.71 -28.16 -15.94
C ASN A 95 5.29 -27.75 -17.29
N GLY A 96 4.56 -26.97 -18.09
CA GLY A 96 5.05 -26.48 -19.39
C GLY A 96 6.07 -25.34 -19.28
N LEU A 97 6.00 -24.52 -18.23
CA LEU A 97 6.98 -23.46 -17.93
C LEU A 97 8.35 -24.03 -17.53
N THR A 98 8.35 -25.14 -16.78
CA THR A 98 9.55 -25.79 -16.24
C THR A 98 10.66 -26.05 -17.28
N PRO A 99 10.42 -26.70 -18.43
CA PRO A 99 11.47 -26.93 -19.43
C PRO A 99 12.01 -25.63 -20.03
N LEU A 100 11.17 -24.61 -20.25
CA LEU A 100 11.60 -23.32 -20.79
C LEU A 100 12.57 -22.61 -19.85
N LEU A 101 12.24 -22.55 -18.55
CA LEU A 101 13.12 -21.96 -17.55
C LEU A 101 14.44 -22.74 -17.40
N ARG A 102 14.39 -24.08 -17.50
CA ARG A 102 15.61 -24.91 -17.46
C ARG A 102 16.53 -24.60 -18.65
N GLN A 103 15.97 -24.42 -19.85
CA GLN A 103 16.70 -24.04 -21.07
C GLN A 103 17.31 -22.64 -20.94
N GLU A 104 16.61 -21.71 -20.30
CA GLU A 104 17.12 -20.37 -19.95
C GLU A 104 18.28 -20.40 -18.95
N GLY A 105 18.62 -21.56 -18.38
CA GLY A 105 19.72 -21.71 -17.44
C GLY A 105 19.29 -21.61 -15.98
N ALA A 106 18.00 -21.41 -15.70
CA ALA A 106 17.50 -21.21 -14.34
C ALA A 106 17.68 -22.46 -13.47
N VAL A 107 18.09 -22.24 -12.22
CA VAL A 107 18.25 -23.30 -11.21
C VAL A 107 16.96 -23.55 -10.45
N TRP A 108 16.18 -22.50 -10.25
CA TRP A 108 14.88 -22.51 -9.59
C TRP A 108 13.99 -21.41 -10.14
N LEU A 109 12.69 -21.55 -9.88
CA LEU A 109 11.71 -20.47 -9.90
C LEU A 109 11.25 -20.20 -8.46
N LYS A 110 11.47 -18.97 -8.00
CA LYS A 110 10.94 -18.45 -6.74
C LYS A 110 9.63 -17.72 -7.00
N LEU A 111 8.57 -18.09 -6.30
CA LEU A 111 7.25 -17.48 -6.36
C LEU A 111 6.93 -16.87 -5.00
N GLU A 112 6.78 -15.55 -4.95
CA GLU A 112 6.38 -14.81 -3.75
C GLU A 112 4.87 -14.53 -3.84
N SER A 113 4.04 -15.48 -3.37
CA SER A 113 2.59 -15.50 -3.61
C SER A 113 1.86 -14.32 -2.95
N GLY A 114 0.95 -13.68 -3.68
CA GLY A 114 -0.03 -12.68 -3.20
C GLY A 114 -1.31 -13.26 -2.67
N VAL A 115 -1.41 -14.58 -2.65
CA VAL A 115 -2.61 -15.24 -2.18
C VAL A 115 -2.68 -15.15 -0.64
N GLU A 116 -3.63 -14.42 -0.04
CA GLU A 116 -4.13 -14.53 1.33
C GLU A 116 -4.24 -15.98 1.77
N TYR A 117 -3.64 -16.27 2.91
CA TYR A 117 -3.52 -17.61 3.44
C TYR A 117 -4.72 -17.95 4.32
N GLN A 118 -4.96 -17.16 5.36
CA GLN A 118 -6.02 -17.39 6.33
C GLN A 118 -6.65 -16.06 6.69
N GLN A 119 -7.95 -16.08 6.96
CA GLN A 119 -8.64 -14.88 7.40
C GLN A 119 -8.11 -14.44 8.76
N ARG A 120 -7.62 -13.19 8.80
CA ARG A 120 -7.17 -12.53 10.03
C ARG A 120 -8.07 -11.36 10.35
N ASP A 121 -8.22 -11.07 11.64
CA ASP A 121 -8.85 -9.83 12.08
C ASP A 121 -7.85 -8.65 12.07
N ALA A 122 -8.28 -7.50 12.57
CA ALA A 122 -7.44 -6.32 12.66
C ALA A 122 -6.33 -6.42 13.73
N ASP A 123 -6.31 -7.46 14.56
CA ASP A 123 -5.28 -7.76 15.56
C ASP A 123 -4.30 -8.85 15.07
N GLY A 124 -4.52 -9.39 13.86
CA GLY A 124 -3.71 -10.47 13.31
C GLY A 124 -4.11 -11.86 13.83
N GLU A 125 -5.19 -11.96 14.60
CA GLU A 125 -5.70 -13.23 15.11
C GLU A 125 -6.50 -13.97 14.04
N ILE A 126 -6.49 -15.30 14.09
CA ILE A 126 -7.26 -16.12 13.14
C ILE A 126 -8.75 -15.96 13.45
N VAL A 127 -9.54 -15.61 12.44
CA VAL A 127 -11.00 -15.55 12.57
C VAL A 127 -11.56 -16.97 12.62
N GLN A 128 -12.22 -17.32 13.72
CA GLN A 128 -12.85 -18.63 13.87
C GLN A 128 -13.95 -18.83 12.82
N GLY A 129 -13.84 -19.90 12.03
CA GLY A 129 -14.77 -20.17 10.92
C GLY A 129 -14.54 -19.29 9.68
N GLY A 130 -13.47 -18.49 9.66
CA GLY A 130 -13.06 -17.75 8.48
C GLY A 130 -12.41 -18.63 7.40
N PHE A 131 -12.16 -18.04 6.23
CA PHE A 131 -11.57 -18.78 5.11
C PHE A 131 -10.14 -19.25 5.41
N ASN A 132 -9.74 -20.34 4.75
CA ASN A 132 -8.39 -20.90 4.82
C ASN A 132 -7.98 -21.49 3.47
N ASN A 133 -6.93 -20.91 2.87
CA ASN A 133 -6.40 -21.26 1.56
C ASN A 133 -5.24 -22.26 1.63
N GLU A 134 -5.21 -23.17 2.61
CA GLU A 134 -4.22 -24.26 2.65
C GLU A 134 -4.31 -25.15 1.40
N SER A 135 -5.50 -25.29 0.80
CA SER A 135 -5.71 -25.98 -0.49
C SER A 135 -4.86 -25.38 -1.62
N TYR A 136 -4.65 -24.07 -1.65
CA TYR A 136 -3.76 -23.41 -2.61
C TYR A 136 -2.28 -23.78 -2.35
N ARG A 137 -1.84 -23.83 -1.09
CA ARG A 137 -0.48 -24.26 -0.75
C ARG A 137 -0.25 -25.72 -1.16
N GLN A 138 -1.25 -26.58 -0.95
CA GLN A 138 -1.24 -27.98 -1.41
C GLN A 138 -1.22 -28.08 -2.94
N LEU A 139 -1.95 -27.22 -3.65
CA LEU A 139 -1.90 -27.13 -5.11
C LEU A 139 -0.48 -26.81 -5.59
N LEU A 140 0.16 -25.77 -5.04
CA LEU A 140 1.55 -25.41 -5.36
C LEU A 140 2.51 -26.58 -5.10
N GLN A 141 2.36 -27.27 -3.97
CA GLN A 141 3.13 -28.48 -3.67
C GLN A 141 2.91 -29.58 -4.72
N SER A 142 1.66 -29.82 -5.13
CA SER A 142 1.32 -30.81 -6.15
C SER A 142 1.85 -30.45 -7.56
N ALA A 143 2.16 -29.17 -7.79
CA ALA A 143 2.81 -28.64 -8.98
C ALA A 143 4.36 -28.63 -8.85
N GLY A 144 4.92 -29.11 -7.74
CA GLY A 144 6.35 -29.29 -7.53
C GLY A 144 7.04 -28.15 -6.77
N PHE A 145 6.30 -27.17 -6.28
CA PHE A 145 6.87 -26.14 -5.42
C PHE A 145 7.10 -26.64 -3.99
N HIS A 146 8.12 -26.09 -3.33
CA HIS A 146 8.37 -26.29 -1.92
C HIS A 146 8.28 -24.96 -1.17
N PRO A 147 7.55 -24.87 -0.04
CA PRO A 147 7.54 -23.65 0.76
C PRO A 147 8.95 -23.35 1.28
N GLU A 148 9.36 -22.10 1.27
CA GLU A 148 10.59 -21.67 1.94
C GLU A 148 10.32 -21.53 3.45
N GLU A 149 11.06 -22.27 4.28
CA GLU A 149 10.83 -22.39 5.73
C GLU A 149 11.12 -21.09 6.50
N LEU A 150 11.91 -20.18 5.91
CA LEU A 150 12.37 -18.92 6.53
C LEU A 150 11.40 -17.75 6.32
N TRP A 151 10.09 -17.99 6.30
CA TRP A 151 9.14 -16.88 6.32
C TRP A 151 8.72 -16.56 7.76
N SER A 152 9.62 -15.95 8.51
CA SER A 152 9.34 -15.43 9.86
C SER A 152 8.73 -14.03 9.81
N ASP A 153 8.10 -13.62 10.90
CA ASP A 153 7.66 -12.23 11.10
C ASP A 153 8.87 -11.27 11.12
N GLY A 154 8.63 -10.03 10.72
CA GLY A 154 9.65 -9.01 10.52
C GLY A 154 9.64 -8.45 9.09
N LEU A 155 10.43 -7.40 8.89
CA LEU A 155 10.64 -6.78 7.59
C LEU A 155 11.95 -7.31 6.98
N ASP A 156 11.86 -8.37 6.19
CA ASP A 156 12.99 -8.83 5.35
C ASP A 156 13.01 -8.02 4.06
N MET A 157 13.91 -7.04 3.97
CA MET A 157 14.04 -6.17 2.79
C MET A 157 14.48 -6.90 1.51
N SER A 158 14.86 -8.18 1.60
CA SER A 158 15.19 -9.02 0.43
C SER A 158 13.97 -9.75 -0.18
N ARG A 159 12.80 -9.62 0.46
CA ARG A 159 11.54 -10.32 0.10
C ARG A 159 10.34 -9.38 0.15
N GLN A 160 9.24 -9.79 -0.45
CA GLN A 160 7.94 -9.15 -0.29
C GLN A 160 7.40 -9.34 1.13
N ALA A 161 6.65 -8.36 1.62
CA ALA A 161 5.99 -8.46 2.92
C ALA A 161 4.96 -9.60 2.91
N ARG A 162 4.96 -10.44 3.96
CA ARG A 162 3.88 -11.44 4.18
C ARG A 162 2.60 -10.79 4.57
N TRP A 163 2.78 -9.82 5.45
CA TRP A 163 1.72 -9.19 6.20
C TRP A 163 1.53 -7.83 5.57
N VAL A 164 0.31 -7.55 5.14
CA VAL A 164 -0.08 -6.21 4.70
C VAL A 164 -1.32 -5.79 5.46
N SER A 165 -1.62 -4.50 5.42
CA SER A 165 -2.84 -3.96 6.01
C SER A 165 -3.75 -3.44 4.90
N VAL A 166 -5.00 -3.89 4.90
CA VAL A 166 -5.95 -3.66 3.82
C VAL A 166 -7.23 -3.04 4.37
N LEU A 167 -7.69 -1.99 3.71
CA LEU A 167 -8.99 -1.39 3.94
C LEU A 167 -9.93 -1.82 2.80
N ASP A 168 -10.98 -2.56 3.14
CA ASP A 168 -11.99 -2.98 2.16
C ASP A 168 -12.90 -1.81 1.77
N LEU A 169 -12.94 -1.52 0.47
CA LEU A 169 -13.81 -0.49 -0.11
C LEU A 169 -15.13 -1.07 -0.62
N VAL A 170 -15.30 -2.38 -0.49
CA VAL A 170 -16.53 -3.11 -0.83
C VAL A 170 -17.04 -3.92 0.36
N GLU A 171 -18.30 -4.27 0.31
CA GLU A 171 -18.86 -5.41 1.03
C GLU A 171 -18.96 -6.60 0.09
N ARG A 172 -18.71 -7.79 0.66
CA ARG A 172 -18.79 -9.06 -0.06
C ARG A 172 -19.76 -9.96 0.68
N GLU A 173 -20.67 -10.60 -0.03
CA GLU A 173 -21.41 -11.73 0.53
C GLU A 173 -20.43 -12.89 0.77
N GLN A 174 -20.54 -13.58 1.90
CA GLN A 174 -19.74 -14.78 2.14
C GLN A 174 -20.26 -15.88 1.19
N PRO A 175 -19.39 -16.50 0.37
CA PRO A 175 -19.82 -17.62 -0.47
C PRO A 175 -20.29 -18.78 0.42
N GLU A 176 -21.38 -19.46 0.01
CA GLU A 176 -22.02 -20.53 0.79
C GLU A 176 -21.06 -21.71 1.07
N ASP A 177 -20.00 -21.87 0.28
CA ASP A 177 -18.99 -22.94 0.41
C ASP A 177 -17.81 -22.59 1.35
N GLY A 178 -17.73 -21.35 1.84
CA GLY A 178 -16.69 -20.87 2.75
C GLY A 178 -15.28 -20.75 2.13
N MET A 179 -15.12 -20.89 0.82
CA MET A 179 -13.82 -20.75 0.13
C MET A 179 -13.64 -19.32 -0.38
N MET A 180 -12.54 -18.66 -0.02
CA MET A 180 -12.26 -17.28 -0.45
C MET A 180 -10.79 -17.15 -0.85
N HIS A 181 -10.48 -17.46 -2.11
CA HIS A 181 -9.13 -17.32 -2.65
C HIS A 181 -8.86 -15.85 -3.00
N THR A 182 -7.68 -15.34 -2.68
CA THR A 182 -7.23 -13.94 -2.88
C THR A 182 -7.28 -13.38 -4.28
N SER A 183 -7.20 -14.25 -5.29
CA SER A 183 -7.49 -13.84 -6.67
C SER A 183 -8.96 -13.45 -6.84
N PHE A 184 -9.88 -14.03 -6.05
CA PHE A 184 -11.26 -13.54 -5.91
C PHE A 184 -11.32 -12.22 -5.12
N PHE A 185 -10.34 -11.92 -4.27
CA PHE A 185 -10.28 -10.63 -3.59
C PHE A 185 -9.97 -9.47 -4.53
N LEU A 186 -9.24 -9.74 -5.61
CA LEU A 186 -8.97 -8.74 -6.63
C LEU A 186 -10.01 -8.74 -7.76
N GLN A 187 -10.83 -9.79 -7.92
CA GLN A 187 -11.80 -9.87 -9.02
C GLN A 187 -13.18 -9.33 -8.65
N GLU A 188 -13.72 -8.49 -9.53
CA GLU A 188 -15.13 -8.08 -9.50
C GLU A 188 -16.06 -9.31 -9.64
N GLN A 189 -17.11 -9.38 -8.81
CA GLN A 189 -18.01 -10.54 -8.75
C GLN A 189 -19.46 -10.13 -8.49
N PRO A 190 -20.45 -10.95 -8.90
CA PRO A 190 -21.83 -10.79 -8.47
C PRO A 190 -21.93 -10.76 -6.94
N GLY A 191 -22.68 -9.81 -6.39
CA GLY A 191 -22.85 -9.66 -4.93
C GLY A 191 -21.83 -8.72 -4.26
N ILE A 192 -20.90 -8.14 -5.02
CA ILE A 192 -20.06 -7.04 -4.53
C ILE A 192 -20.88 -5.75 -4.49
N ARG A 193 -20.77 -5.04 -3.35
CA ARG A 193 -21.33 -3.70 -3.18
C ARG A 193 -20.23 -2.73 -2.80
N HIS A 194 -19.99 -1.71 -3.63
CA HIS A 194 -19.08 -0.62 -3.27
C HIS A 194 -19.64 0.20 -2.10
N LYS A 195 -18.76 0.45 -1.12
CA LYS A 195 -19.04 1.32 0.01
C LYS A 195 -18.95 2.77 -0.44
N SER A 196 -19.85 3.60 0.07
CA SER A 196 -19.73 5.05 -0.01
C SER A 196 -18.55 5.55 0.84
N ILE A 197 -18.09 6.77 0.56
CA ILE A 197 -17.07 7.43 1.38
C ILE A 197 -17.50 7.51 2.85
N GLU A 198 -18.79 7.75 3.13
CA GLU A 198 -19.34 7.84 4.49
C GLU A 198 -19.26 6.51 5.23
N GLU A 199 -19.59 5.40 4.58
CA GLU A 199 -19.49 4.05 5.17
C GLU A 199 -18.04 3.71 5.52
N VAL A 200 -17.09 4.00 4.62
CA VAL A 200 -15.66 3.80 4.90
C VAL A 200 -15.21 4.70 6.06
N PHE A 201 -15.65 5.95 6.08
CA PHE A 201 -15.29 6.92 7.14
C PHE A 201 -15.81 6.51 8.51
N ASN A 202 -17.02 5.93 8.57
CA ASN A 202 -17.63 5.43 9.79
C ASN A 202 -16.92 4.18 10.34
N GLY A 203 -16.18 3.45 9.49
CA GLY A 203 -15.33 2.32 9.89
C GLY A 203 -14.02 2.72 10.56
N PHE A 204 -13.65 4.01 10.54
CA PHE A 204 -12.40 4.48 11.14
C PHE A 204 -12.48 4.52 12.68
N SER A 205 -11.32 4.37 13.32
CA SER A 205 -11.20 4.56 14.78
C SER A 205 -11.59 5.98 15.19
N MET A 206 -12.19 6.14 16.38
CA MET A 206 -12.83 7.39 16.84
C MET A 206 -12.03 8.70 16.63
N LYS A 207 -10.70 8.66 16.63
CA LYS A 207 -9.84 9.84 16.47
C LYS A 207 -9.60 10.23 15.01
N ILE A 208 -9.65 9.28 14.09
CA ILE A 208 -9.29 9.48 12.68
C ILE A 208 -10.23 10.48 11.98
N PRO A 209 -11.58 10.41 12.13
CA PRO A 209 -12.46 11.43 11.55
C PRO A 209 -12.13 12.85 12.00
N ARG A 210 -11.66 13.02 13.24
CA ARG A 210 -11.18 14.32 13.72
C ARG A 210 -9.87 14.71 13.03
N HIS A 211 -8.87 13.83 13.00
CA HIS A 211 -7.57 14.12 12.38
C HIS A 211 -7.71 14.44 10.89
N ILE A 212 -8.59 13.75 10.17
CA ILE A 212 -8.89 14.05 8.77
C ILE A 212 -9.51 15.45 8.63
N ARG A 213 -10.51 15.81 9.45
CA ARG A 213 -11.08 17.17 9.44
C ARG A 213 -10.06 18.26 9.74
N GLU A 214 -9.11 18.00 10.64
CA GLU A 214 -8.00 18.93 10.94
C GLU A 214 -6.97 18.98 9.80
N GLY A 215 -6.78 17.88 9.08
CA GLY A 215 -5.94 17.82 7.87
C GLY A 215 -6.62 18.33 6.59
N MET A 216 -7.93 18.62 6.63
CA MET A 216 -8.73 19.15 5.52
C MET A 216 -9.11 20.63 5.72
N GLN A 217 -8.39 21.34 6.59
CA GLN A 217 -8.57 22.79 6.72
C GLN A 217 -8.14 23.49 5.43
N ASP A 218 -8.71 24.65 5.13
CA ASP A 218 -8.47 25.39 3.88
C ASP A 218 -7.00 25.77 3.64
N PHE A 219 -6.22 25.85 4.72
CA PHE A 219 -4.78 26.12 4.70
C PHE A 219 -3.91 24.87 4.54
N ILE A 220 -4.51 23.67 4.45
CA ILE A 220 -3.83 22.43 4.09
C ILE A 220 -4.17 22.11 2.63
N VAL A 221 -3.14 22.11 1.78
CA VAL A 221 -3.28 21.83 0.35
C VAL A 221 -2.78 20.43 0.07
N VAL A 222 -3.60 19.58 -0.55
CA VAL A 222 -3.18 18.25 -1.03
C VAL A 222 -3.15 18.27 -2.55
N ARG A 223 -2.03 17.87 -3.15
CA ARG A 223 -1.88 17.79 -4.61
C ARG A 223 -0.90 16.70 -5.02
N GLU A 224 -0.95 16.34 -6.29
CA GLU A 224 0.09 15.52 -6.90
C GLU A 224 1.38 16.34 -7.07
N LEU A 225 2.52 15.70 -6.86
CA LEU A 225 3.85 16.21 -7.16
C LEU A 225 4.21 15.92 -8.62
N ASP A 226 4.74 16.92 -9.29
CA ASP A 226 5.37 16.74 -10.59
C ASP A 226 6.72 16.03 -10.46
N THR A 227 7.26 15.56 -11.59
CA THR A 227 8.51 14.78 -11.60
C THR A 227 9.69 15.57 -11.04
N ASP A 228 9.77 16.88 -11.31
CA ASP A 228 10.80 17.78 -10.79
C ASP A 228 10.62 18.13 -9.30
N GLU A 229 9.47 17.82 -8.70
CA GLU A 229 9.18 18.05 -7.28
C GLU A 229 9.42 16.83 -6.38
N LEU A 230 9.86 15.69 -6.94
CA LEU A 230 10.02 14.43 -6.18
C LEU A 230 11.09 14.47 -5.08
N GLU A 231 11.93 15.50 -5.05
CA GLU A 231 12.82 15.77 -3.90
C GLU A 231 12.02 15.94 -2.60
N ILE A 232 10.82 16.52 -2.67
CA ILE A 232 9.91 16.65 -1.52
C ILE A 232 9.53 15.28 -0.94
N MET A 233 9.19 14.31 -1.80
CA MET A 233 8.87 12.95 -1.37
C MET A 233 10.08 12.30 -0.68
N HIS A 234 11.26 12.44 -1.28
CA HIS A 234 12.49 11.86 -0.75
C HIS A 234 12.84 12.44 0.63
N GLU A 235 12.82 13.76 0.79
CA GLU A 235 13.11 14.41 2.07
C GLU A 235 12.13 13.98 3.19
N LEU A 236 10.85 13.85 2.87
CA LEU A 236 9.83 13.45 3.84
C LEU A 236 9.96 11.97 4.25
N GLU A 237 10.32 11.10 3.30
CA GLU A 237 10.64 9.70 3.60
C GLU A 237 11.90 9.60 4.45
N GLU A 238 12.98 10.31 4.10
CA GLU A 238 14.23 10.33 4.89
C GLU A 238 13.99 10.80 6.33
N ALA A 239 13.19 11.86 6.50
CA ALA A 239 12.80 12.33 7.83
C ALA A 239 12.05 11.26 8.64
N SER A 240 11.28 10.39 7.98
CA SER A 240 10.58 9.28 8.63
C SER A 240 11.52 8.10 8.89
N ALA A 241 12.42 7.82 7.95
CA ALA A 241 13.42 6.77 8.03
C ALA A 241 14.37 6.97 9.21
N GLN A 242 14.81 8.21 9.45
CA GLN A 242 15.63 8.58 10.61
C GLN A 242 14.92 8.32 11.96
N VAL A 243 13.59 8.47 12.00
CA VAL A 243 12.80 8.23 13.22
C VAL A 243 12.57 6.74 13.47
N HIS A 244 12.51 5.95 12.39
CA HIS A 244 12.11 4.54 12.43
C HIS A 244 13.24 3.55 12.12
N ASP A 245 14.48 4.03 11.96
CA ASP A 245 15.71 3.25 11.73
C ASP A 245 15.62 2.31 10.52
N PHE A 246 15.14 2.83 9.38
CA PHE A 246 15.13 2.12 8.11
C PHE A 246 15.85 2.91 7.01
N GLN A 247 16.11 2.27 5.87
CA GLN A 247 16.70 2.94 4.70
C GLN A 247 15.61 3.41 3.74
N ALA A 248 15.50 4.73 3.55
CA ALA A 248 14.62 5.30 2.54
C ALA A 248 15.08 4.93 1.11
N PRO A 249 14.16 4.73 0.15
CA PRO A 249 14.50 4.69 -1.26
C PRO A 249 15.22 5.96 -1.72
N ASP A 250 16.11 5.80 -2.70
CA ASP A 250 16.73 6.94 -3.36
C ASP A 250 15.73 7.70 -4.25
N LEU A 251 16.06 8.96 -4.57
CA LEU A 251 15.24 9.81 -5.43
C LEU A 251 14.96 9.18 -6.80
N GLU A 252 15.95 8.50 -7.37
CA GLU A 252 15.82 7.82 -8.67
C GLU A 252 14.80 6.68 -8.63
N THR A 253 14.60 6.02 -7.48
CA THR A 253 13.55 5.02 -7.34
C THR A 253 12.17 5.64 -7.48
N TYR A 254 11.89 6.81 -6.89
CA TYR A 254 10.61 7.49 -7.07
C TYR A 254 10.41 7.95 -8.52
N ARG A 255 11.46 8.51 -9.15
CA ARG A 255 11.45 8.91 -10.56
C ARG A 255 11.14 7.73 -11.47
N ALA A 256 11.77 6.57 -11.24
CA ALA A 256 11.56 5.35 -12.01
C ALA A 256 10.11 4.84 -11.88
N TRP A 257 9.54 4.83 -10.67
CA TRP A 257 8.13 4.46 -10.49
C TRP A 257 7.19 5.41 -11.24
N LYS A 258 7.32 6.73 -11.05
CA LYS A 258 6.45 7.72 -11.72
C LYS A 258 6.59 7.66 -13.25
N HIS A 259 7.82 7.52 -13.76
CA HIS A 259 8.08 7.41 -15.19
C HIS A 259 7.51 6.12 -15.80
N SER A 260 7.81 4.96 -15.19
CA SER A 260 7.41 3.67 -15.74
C SER A 260 5.92 3.43 -15.66
N PHE A 261 5.29 3.77 -14.53
CA PHE A 261 3.87 3.55 -14.28
C PHE A 261 2.97 4.68 -14.76
N GLY A 262 3.50 5.86 -15.12
CA GLY A 262 2.70 6.96 -15.68
C GLY A 262 1.52 7.33 -14.77
N GLU A 263 0.31 7.40 -15.34
CA GLU A 263 -0.92 7.72 -14.60
C GLU A 263 -1.31 6.67 -13.53
N ASP A 264 -0.74 5.46 -13.60
CA ASP A 264 -0.94 4.41 -12.60
C ASP A 264 0.01 4.57 -11.40
N CYS A 265 0.83 5.62 -11.37
CA CYS A 265 1.65 6.01 -10.23
C CYS A 265 1.37 7.46 -9.85
N LYS A 266 0.81 7.66 -8.67
CA LYS A 266 0.57 8.99 -8.10
C LYS A 266 1.54 9.26 -6.97
N VAL A 267 2.14 10.44 -6.96
CA VAL A 267 2.91 10.91 -5.81
C VAL A 267 2.16 12.09 -5.22
N MET A 268 1.43 11.87 -4.13
CA MET A 268 0.60 12.89 -3.50
C MET A 268 1.31 13.49 -2.30
N ALA A 269 1.22 14.80 -2.12
CA ALA A 269 1.76 15.49 -0.96
C ALA A 269 0.75 16.48 -0.36
N SER A 270 0.84 16.66 0.95
CA SER A 270 0.13 17.70 1.68
C SER A 270 1.09 18.81 2.10
N PHE A 271 0.59 20.04 2.08
CA PHE A 271 1.33 21.26 2.35
C PHE A 271 0.56 22.16 3.29
N LEU A 272 1.28 22.89 4.15
CA LEU A 272 0.74 24.06 4.83
C LEU A 272 0.95 25.30 3.94
N ASP A 273 -0.14 25.90 3.48
CA ASP A 273 -0.14 27.21 2.83
C ASP A 273 -0.09 28.28 3.93
N THR A 274 1.06 28.92 4.10
CA THR A 274 1.31 29.81 5.23
C THR A 274 0.51 31.10 5.14
N ASP A 275 0.18 31.55 3.94
CA ASP A 275 -0.61 32.75 3.72
C ASP A 275 -2.07 32.51 4.13
N ARG A 276 -2.63 31.36 3.72
CA ARG A 276 -3.97 30.94 4.17
C ARG A 276 -4.01 30.68 5.67
N TYR A 277 -2.95 30.09 6.23
CA TYR A 277 -2.89 29.83 7.66
C TYR A 277 -2.78 31.13 8.48
N ARG A 278 -2.00 32.10 8.01
CA ARG A 278 -1.95 33.43 8.62
C ARG A 278 -3.31 34.12 8.57
N ALA A 279 -3.95 34.13 7.41
CA ALA A 279 -5.29 34.71 7.26
C ALA A 279 -6.33 34.03 8.17
N TYR A 280 -6.24 32.71 8.34
CA TYR A 280 -7.05 31.97 9.31
C TYR A 280 -6.78 32.45 10.75
N LEU A 281 -5.52 32.48 11.18
CA LEU A 281 -5.15 32.89 12.54
C LEU A 281 -5.55 34.33 12.85
N ASP A 282 -5.32 35.25 11.92
CA ASP A 282 -5.67 36.67 12.07
C ASP A 282 -7.17 36.86 12.22
N ARG A 283 -7.98 36.11 11.46
CA ARG A 283 -9.44 36.12 11.57
C ARG A 283 -9.90 35.59 12.93
N GLU A 284 -9.40 34.43 13.36
CA GLU A 284 -9.79 33.83 14.63
C GLU A 284 -9.37 34.70 15.83
N LEU A 285 -8.18 35.32 15.76
CA LEU A 285 -7.70 36.25 16.78
C LEU A 285 -8.54 37.52 16.82
N SER A 286 -8.88 38.10 15.66
CA SER A 286 -9.74 39.28 15.58
C SER A 286 -11.13 39.00 16.16
N GLN A 287 -11.71 37.84 15.85
CA GLN A 287 -13.00 37.42 16.41
C GLN A 287 -12.90 37.19 17.93
N GLY A 288 -11.84 36.52 18.40
CA GLY A 288 -11.59 36.30 19.83
C GLY A 288 -11.42 37.62 20.60
N GLN A 289 -10.75 38.62 20.02
CA GLN A 289 -10.63 39.95 20.60
C GLN A 289 -11.99 40.64 20.75
N ALA A 290 -12.84 40.60 19.71
CA ALA A 290 -14.19 41.15 19.78
C ALA A 290 -15.05 40.44 20.86
N ASP A 291 -14.94 39.11 20.97
CA ASP A 291 -15.65 38.33 21.98
C ASP A 291 -15.13 38.62 23.41
N LEU A 292 -13.83 38.87 23.54
CA LEU A 292 -13.21 39.26 24.80
C LEU A 292 -13.70 40.63 25.26
N GLU A 293 -13.70 41.63 24.38
CA GLU A 293 -14.23 42.98 24.66
C GLU A 293 -15.68 42.91 25.13
N LYS A 294 -16.51 42.14 24.42
CA LYS A 294 -17.92 41.91 24.80
C LYS A 294 -18.05 41.23 26.16
N ALA A 295 -17.28 40.17 26.41
CA ALA A 295 -17.32 39.44 27.69
C ALA A 295 -16.85 40.31 28.86
N GLN A 296 -15.86 41.18 28.64
CA GLN A 296 -15.37 42.15 29.62
C GLN A 296 -16.41 43.24 29.91
N ALA A 297 -17.07 43.77 28.88
CA ALA A 297 -18.17 44.72 29.04
C ALA A 297 -19.31 44.11 29.88
N GLU A 298 -19.75 42.90 29.55
CA GLU A 298 -20.73 42.17 30.35
C GLU A 298 -20.25 41.98 31.80
N LEU A 299 -18.99 41.59 32.04
CA LEU A 299 -18.48 41.43 33.40
C LEU A 299 -18.48 42.76 34.19
N SER A 300 -18.21 43.88 33.54
CA SER A 300 -18.19 45.21 34.17
C SER A 300 -19.56 45.63 34.73
N GLU A 301 -20.65 45.23 34.06
CA GLU A 301 -22.02 45.45 34.54
C GLU A 301 -22.38 44.60 35.78
N ALA A 302 -21.69 43.47 35.99
CA ALA A 302 -21.93 42.59 37.15
C ALA A 302 -20.62 41.95 37.66
N PRO A 303 -19.76 42.71 38.35
CA PRO A 303 -18.39 42.28 38.68
C PRO A 303 -18.31 41.04 39.58
N GLY A 304 -19.33 40.78 40.39
CA GLY A 304 -19.42 39.59 41.25
C GLY A 304 -19.88 38.32 40.53
N SER A 305 -20.24 38.39 39.24
CA SER A 305 -20.79 37.25 38.51
C SER A 305 -19.73 36.22 38.14
N LYS A 306 -19.72 35.09 38.87
CA LYS A 306 -18.85 33.93 38.56
C LYS A 306 -19.04 33.43 37.13
N LYS A 307 -20.28 33.44 36.61
CA LYS A 307 -20.59 33.03 35.23
C LYS A 307 -19.91 33.95 34.20
N ARG A 308 -19.99 35.28 34.37
CA ARG A 308 -19.37 36.24 33.45
C ARG A 308 -17.84 36.22 33.53
N LYS A 309 -17.29 36.05 34.74
CA LYS A 309 -15.84 35.84 34.92
C LYS A 309 -15.34 34.58 34.21
N ASN A 310 -16.09 33.47 34.32
CA ASN A 310 -15.76 32.23 33.61
C ASN A 310 -15.83 32.39 32.09
N LYS A 311 -16.76 33.20 31.56
CA LYS A 311 -16.84 33.50 30.13
C LYS A 311 -15.58 34.21 29.64
N VAL A 312 -15.13 35.26 30.33
CA VAL A 312 -13.86 35.96 30.02
C VAL A 312 -12.68 34.99 30.03
N ASN A 313 -12.55 34.18 31.09
CA ASN A 313 -11.48 33.19 31.18
C ASN A 313 -11.52 32.18 30.03
N SER A 314 -12.71 31.69 29.66
CA SER A 314 -12.88 30.75 28.55
C SER A 314 -12.45 31.34 27.21
N VAL A 315 -12.73 32.63 26.95
CA VAL A 315 -12.28 33.30 25.73
C VAL A 315 -10.75 33.42 25.71
N LEU A 316 -10.15 33.85 26.82
CA LEU A 316 -8.69 33.95 26.95
C LEU A 316 -8.00 32.59 26.80
N GLU A 317 -8.57 31.52 27.36
CA GLU A 317 -8.06 30.16 27.21
C GLU A 317 -8.12 29.67 25.76
N HIS A 318 -9.11 30.10 24.98
CA HIS A 318 -9.23 29.78 23.56
C HIS A 318 -8.25 30.60 22.68
N MET A 319 -8.04 31.89 23.01
CA MET A 319 -7.13 32.76 22.25
C MET A 319 -5.65 32.41 22.45
N ARG A 320 -5.23 32.03 23.66
CA ARG A 320 -3.83 31.73 23.99
C ARG A 320 -3.14 30.75 23.01
N PRO A 321 -3.72 29.60 22.63
CA PRO A 321 -3.10 28.70 21.65
C PRO A 321 -3.04 29.30 20.24
N LEU A 322 -3.98 30.17 19.86
CA LEU A 322 -3.97 30.86 18.56
C LEU A 322 -2.83 31.89 18.49
N GLU A 323 -2.65 32.68 19.54
CA GLU A 323 -1.54 33.65 19.64
C GLU A 323 -0.18 32.96 19.59
N LYS A 324 -0.06 31.81 20.28
CA LYS A 324 1.14 30.98 20.23
C LYS A 324 1.43 30.51 18.81
N ARG A 325 0.42 29.97 18.11
CA ARG A 325 0.56 29.50 16.71
C ARG A 325 0.92 30.64 15.75
N ALA A 326 0.34 31.83 15.92
CA ALA A 326 0.65 32.99 15.10
C ALA A 326 2.11 33.42 15.27
N LYS A 327 2.63 33.38 16.50
CA LYS A 327 4.05 33.66 16.77
C LYS A 327 4.99 32.58 16.20
N GLU A 328 4.58 31.31 16.26
CA GLU A 328 5.38 30.19 15.74
C GLU A 328 5.43 30.18 14.20
N LEU A 329 4.39 30.71 13.53
CA LEU A 329 4.29 30.70 12.07
C LEU A 329 5.44 31.46 11.39
N ASP A 330 5.90 32.57 11.95
CA ASP A 330 7.01 33.33 11.36
C ASP A 330 8.29 32.50 11.27
N GLY A 331 8.61 31.74 12.32
CA GLY A 331 9.74 30.82 12.33
C GLY A 331 9.59 29.67 11.33
N LEU A 332 8.37 29.14 11.16
CA LEU A 332 8.09 28.12 10.14
C LEU A 332 8.30 28.65 8.72
N ILE A 333 7.90 29.89 8.45
CA ILE A 333 8.12 30.53 7.14
C ILE A 333 9.61 30.76 6.88
N GLU A 334 10.35 31.22 7.89
CA GLU A 334 11.80 31.41 7.77
C GLU A 334 12.54 30.08 7.50
N GLU A 335 12.10 28.99 8.15
CA GLU A 335 12.74 27.67 8.03
C GLU A 335 12.36 26.93 6.73
N TYR A 336 11.09 26.99 6.31
CA TYR A 336 10.54 26.13 5.26
C TYR A 336 9.92 26.87 4.07
N GLY A 337 9.76 28.20 4.14
CA GLY A 337 9.08 28.99 3.11
C GLY A 337 7.55 28.97 3.23
N THR A 338 6.86 29.30 2.13
CA THR A 338 5.42 29.60 2.14
C THR A 338 4.51 28.41 1.85
N MET A 339 5.05 27.35 1.26
CA MET A 339 4.34 26.10 0.98
C MET A 339 5.11 24.95 1.64
N ILE A 340 4.83 24.73 2.92
CA ILE A 340 5.63 23.83 3.76
C ILE A 340 5.17 22.38 3.55
N PRO A 341 6.02 21.47 3.04
CA PRO A 341 5.65 20.06 2.88
C PRO A 341 5.45 19.37 4.23
N LEU A 342 4.30 18.72 4.40
CA LEU A 342 3.91 18.06 5.66
C LEU A 342 4.08 16.54 5.58
N ALA A 343 3.55 15.95 4.51
CA ALA A 343 3.60 14.52 4.24
C ALA A 343 3.51 14.25 2.74
N ALA A 344 4.07 13.13 2.30
CA ALA A 344 3.95 12.65 0.94
C ALA A 344 3.80 11.13 0.90
N GLY A 345 3.20 10.62 -0.16
CA GLY A 345 3.08 9.20 -0.43
C GLY A 345 3.16 8.90 -1.91
N LEU A 346 3.77 7.76 -2.24
CA LEU A 346 3.78 7.19 -3.58
C LEU A 346 2.78 6.04 -3.62
N PHE A 347 1.85 6.11 -4.57
CA PHE A 347 0.74 5.19 -4.73
C PHE A 347 0.80 4.51 -6.08
N ILE A 348 0.67 3.18 -6.10
CA ILE A 348 0.50 2.41 -7.34
C ILE A 348 -0.97 2.04 -7.48
N ILE A 349 -1.51 2.26 -8.66
CA ILE A 349 -2.90 1.99 -9.02
C ILE A 349 -2.93 0.74 -9.89
N THR A 350 -3.82 -0.19 -9.55
CA THR A 350 -4.25 -1.28 -10.41
C THR A 350 -5.76 -1.19 -10.60
N PRO A 351 -6.36 -2.01 -11.49
CA PRO A 351 -7.82 -2.04 -11.64
C PRO A 351 -8.54 -2.28 -10.30
N ALA A 352 -8.08 -3.25 -9.50
CA ALA A 352 -8.72 -3.65 -8.26
C ALA A 352 -8.27 -2.90 -6.99
N GLU A 353 -7.05 -2.33 -6.96
CA GLU A 353 -6.50 -1.77 -5.73
C GLU A 353 -5.68 -0.48 -5.94
N THR A 354 -5.62 0.33 -4.89
CA THR A 354 -4.60 1.37 -4.72
C THR A 354 -3.63 0.91 -3.65
N ILE A 355 -2.34 0.89 -3.95
CA ILE A 355 -1.26 0.49 -3.03
C ILE A 355 -0.52 1.73 -2.54
N TYR A 356 -0.50 1.97 -1.23
CA TYR A 356 0.38 2.96 -0.59
C TYR A 356 1.78 2.35 -0.40
N LEU A 357 2.66 2.57 -1.38
CA LEU A 357 3.94 1.87 -1.48
C LEU A 357 5.04 2.51 -0.62
N PHE A 358 5.13 3.84 -0.64
CA PHE A 358 6.06 4.62 0.16
C PHE A 358 5.33 5.81 0.76
N GLY A 359 5.80 6.32 1.89
CA GLY A 359 5.36 7.61 2.37
C GLY A 359 5.98 8.02 3.69
N GLY A 360 6.15 9.32 3.80
CA GLY A 360 6.87 9.97 4.87
C GLY A 360 6.23 11.27 5.29
N SER A 361 6.59 11.73 6.48
CA SER A 361 6.09 12.97 7.06
C SER A 361 7.06 13.57 8.07
N ARG A 362 6.94 14.88 8.29
CA ARG A 362 7.72 15.58 9.31
C ARG A 362 7.02 15.49 10.66
N ARG A 363 7.61 14.75 11.60
CA ARG A 363 7.08 14.60 12.97
C ARG A 363 6.93 15.93 13.72
N SER A 364 7.84 16.87 13.48
CA SER A 364 7.80 18.25 14.04
C SER A 364 6.58 19.05 13.59
N LEU A 365 5.92 18.64 12.50
CA LEU A 365 4.74 19.30 11.92
C LEU A 365 3.46 18.45 12.05
N SER A 366 3.48 17.42 12.90
CA SER A 366 2.36 16.48 13.10
C SER A 366 1.04 17.15 13.53
N GLN A 367 1.08 18.34 14.12
CA GLN A 367 -0.11 19.14 14.50
C GLN A 367 -0.98 19.55 13.31
N PHE A 368 -0.46 19.49 12.09
CA PHE A 368 -1.18 19.81 10.86
C PHE A 368 -1.82 18.58 10.18
N PHE A 369 -1.64 17.38 10.75
CA PHE A 369 -2.30 16.15 10.29
C PHE A 369 -2.09 15.82 8.80
N GLY A 370 -0.99 16.28 8.21
CA GLY A 370 -0.67 16.10 6.78
C GLY A 370 -0.79 14.67 6.26
N PRO A 371 -0.34 13.62 6.98
CA PRO A 371 -0.51 12.23 6.54
C PRO A 371 -1.98 11.83 6.38
N TYR A 372 -2.85 12.29 7.28
CA TYR A 372 -4.29 11.97 7.24
C TYR A 372 -4.97 12.61 6.03
N ALA A 373 -4.53 13.81 5.63
CA ALA A 373 -5.03 14.48 4.43
C ALA A 373 -4.68 13.71 3.15
N VAL A 374 -3.43 13.26 3.02
CA VAL A 374 -2.95 12.46 1.87
C VAL A 374 -3.68 11.11 1.80
N GLN A 375 -3.78 10.38 2.92
CA GLN A 375 -4.47 9.09 2.95
C GLN A 375 -5.95 9.23 2.62
N PHE A 376 -6.64 10.23 3.19
CA PHE A 376 -8.06 10.45 2.90
C PHE A 376 -8.30 10.75 1.42
N GLU A 377 -7.47 11.61 0.82
CA GLU A 377 -7.58 11.94 -0.59
C GLU A 377 -7.39 10.72 -1.50
N MET A 378 -6.40 9.87 -1.21
CA MET A 378 -6.18 8.65 -2.00
C MET A 378 -7.23 7.57 -1.75
N ILE A 379 -7.79 7.45 -0.55
CA ILE A 379 -8.94 6.57 -0.26
C ILE A 379 -10.15 7.06 -1.06
N ARG A 380 -10.45 8.36 -1.05
CA ARG A 380 -11.54 8.97 -1.83
C ARG A 380 -11.40 8.68 -3.32
N GLN A 381 -10.23 8.95 -3.91
CA GLN A 381 -9.96 8.65 -5.32
C GLN A 381 -10.09 7.15 -5.65
N SER A 382 -9.75 6.27 -4.69
CA SER A 382 -9.88 4.82 -4.89
C SER A 382 -11.34 4.38 -4.95
N ILE A 383 -12.19 4.93 -4.07
CA ILE A 383 -13.64 4.68 -4.08
C ILE A 383 -14.26 5.20 -5.37
N GLU A 384 -13.91 6.41 -5.80
CA GLU A 384 -14.42 7.03 -7.03
C GLU A 384 -14.06 6.25 -8.29
N ARG A 385 -12.90 5.58 -8.30
CA ARG A 385 -12.48 4.69 -9.38
C ARG A 385 -13.19 3.33 -9.36
N GLY A 386 -13.89 2.99 -8.28
CA GLY A 386 -14.47 1.66 -8.09
C GLY A 386 -13.44 0.60 -7.69
N ALA A 387 -12.35 0.98 -7.01
CA ALA A 387 -11.40 0.00 -6.49
C ALA A 387 -12.08 -0.88 -5.42
N LEU A 388 -11.69 -2.15 -5.36
CA LEU A 388 -12.20 -3.12 -4.39
C LEU A 388 -11.59 -2.90 -3.01
N ARG A 389 -10.31 -2.49 -2.97
CA ARG A 389 -9.58 -2.30 -1.71
C ARG A 389 -8.53 -1.22 -1.80
N TYR A 390 -8.17 -0.70 -0.63
CA TYR A 390 -7.05 0.20 -0.42
C TYR A 390 -5.98 -0.52 0.40
N ASN A 391 -4.81 -0.73 -0.20
CA ASN A 391 -3.74 -1.54 0.37
C ASN A 391 -2.68 -0.62 0.98
N PHE A 392 -2.66 -0.52 2.31
CA PHE A 392 -1.62 0.23 3.03
C PHE A 392 -0.24 -0.43 2.96
N TRP A 393 -0.13 -1.59 2.31
CA TRP A 393 1.09 -2.35 2.13
C TRP A 393 1.68 -2.89 3.44
N GLY A 394 2.95 -3.31 3.36
CA GLY A 394 3.66 -4.14 4.35
C GLY A 394 3.56 -3.69 5.80
N ILE A 395 3.34 -4.66 6.70
CA ILE A 395 3.52 -4.54 8.14
C ILE A 395 4.43 -5.68 8.61
N SER A 396 4.99 -5.59 9.81
CA SER A 396 5.98 -6.57 10.30
C SER A 396 5.38 -7.94 10.67
N GLY A 397 4.06 -8.06 10.83
CA GLY A 397 3.43 -9.24 11.42
C GLY A 397 3.60 -9.33 12.95
N LYS A 398 4.15 -8.27 13.55
CA LYS A 398 4.31 -8.12 15.00
C LYS A 398 3.25 -7.15 15.52
N PHE A 399 2.40 -7.60 16.43
CA PHE A 399 1.18 -6.91 16.82
C PHE A 399 1.19 -6.37 18.25
N LYS A 400 2.33 -6.43 18.96
CA LYS A 400 2.45 -5.92 20.34
C LYS A 400 3.17 -4.56 20.42
N PRO A 401 2.81 -3.68 21.37
CA PRO A 401 3.37 -2.33 21.49
C PRO A 401 4.89 -2.22 21.57
N GLU A 402 5.53 -3.21 22.17
CA GLU A 402 6.99 -3.31 22.35
C GLU A 402 7.73 -3.82 21.11
N GLU A 403 7.01 -4.28 20.09
CA GLU A 403 7.59 -4.88 18.90
C GLU A 403 7.87 -3.85 17.80
N GLU A 404 8.96 -4.09 17.07
CA GLU A 404 9.35 -3.30 15.92
C GLU A 404 8.24 -3.28 14.85
N GLY A 405 7.93 -2.09 14.34
CA GLY A 405 6.90 -1.88 13.34
C GLY A 405 5.47 -1.74 13.91
N TYR A 406 5.26 -1.88 15.22
CA TYR A 406 3.93 -1.76 15.83
C TYR A 406 3.26 -0.41 15.55
N GLY A 407 4.02 0.70 15.57
CA GLY A 407 3.49 2.03 15.27
C GLY A 407 2.89 2.12 13.86
N VAL A 408 3.53 1.49 12.88
CA VAL A 408 3.06 1.43 11.48
C VAL A 408 1.78 0.59 11.38
N TYR A 409 1.77 -0.59 12.00
CA TYR A 409 0.58 -1.43 12.10
C TYR A 409 -0.60 -0.67 12.73
N LYS A 410 -0.37 -0.06 13.90
CA LYS A 410 -1.39 0.70 14.63
C LYS A 410 -1.94 1.85 13.80
N TYR A 411 -1.08 2.63 13.15
CA TYR A 411 -1.51 3.73 12.28
C TYR A 411 -2.47 3.23 11.19
N LYS A 412 -2.11 2.15 10.49
CA LYS A 412 -2.94 1.58 9.41
C LYS A 412 -4.26 1.02 9.95
N LYS A 413 -4.21 0.31 11.08
CA LYS A 413 -5.39 -0.20 11.78
C LYS A 413 -6.37 0.91 12.17
N GLU A 414 -5.88 2.09 12.56
CA GLU A 414 -6.76 3.20 12.95
C GLU A 414 -7.67 3.66 11.78
N PHE A 415 -7.26 3.47 10.53
CA PHE A 415 -8.09 3.67 9.33
C PHE A 415 -9.10 2.53 9.07
N GLY A 416 -9.34 1.64 10.04
CA GLY A 416 -10.27 0.53 9.88
C GLY A 416 -9.74 -0.61 8.99
N ALA A 417 -8.44 -0.60 8.68
CA ALA A 417 -7.80 -1.66 7.92
C ALA A 417 -7.65 -2.94 8.77
N HIS A 418 -7.81 -4.10 8.13
CA HIS A 418 -7.54 -5.41 8.72
C HIS A 418 -6.19 -5.95 8.24
N VAL A 419 -5.72 -7.03 8.86
CA VAL A 419 -4.46 -7.69 8.51
C VAL A 419 -4.71 -8.73 7.43
N VAL A 420 -3.84 -8.76 6.42
CA VAL A 420 -3.78 -9.81 5.41
C VAL A 420 -2.45 -10.54 5.55
N GLU A 421 -2.52 -11.86 5.67
CA GLU A 421 -1.36 -12.75 5.67
C GLU A 421 -1.28 -13.49 4.34
N TYR A 422 -0.21 -13.34 3.57
CA TYR A 422 -0.02 -14.09 2.33
C TYR A 422 0.52 -15.51 2.55
N ALA A 423 0.25 -16.40 1.59
CA ALA A 423 0.57 -17.83 1.55
C ALA A 423 2.07 -18.14 1.60
N GLY A 424 2.90 -17.17 1.27
CA GLY A 424 4.35 -17.23 1.43
C GLY A 424 5.14 -17.41 0.13
N GLU A 425 6.38 -17.90 0.28
CA GLU A 425 7.38 -18.03 -0.78
C GLU A 425 7.51 -19.50 -1.09
N PHE A 426 7.53 -19.80 -2.38
CA PHE A 426 7.54 -21.13 -2.90
C PHE A 426 8.66 -21.26 -3.92
N THR A 427 9.47 -22.29 -3.79
CA THR A 427 10.57 -22.57 -4.72
C THR A 427 10.30 -23.84 -5.49
N LEU A 428 10.21 -23.71 -6.82
CA LEU A 428 10.25 -24.83 -7.74
C LEU A 428 11.70 -25.09 -8.17
N ILE A 429 12.24 -26.26 -7.83
CA ILE A 429 13.62 -26.63 -8.12
C ILE A 429 13.72 -27.18 -9.55
N LEU A 430 14.40 -26.44 -10.43
CA LEU A 430 14.53 -26.80 -11.86
C LEU A 430 15.78 -27.64 -12.13
N LYS A 431 16.87 -27.39 -11.38
CA LYS A 431 18.16 -28.09 -11.45
C LYS A 431 18.62 -28.51 -10.04
N PRO A 432 18.21 -29.70 -9.55
CA PRO A 432 18.44 -30.12 -8.17
C PRO A 432 19.91 -30.08 -7.71
N THR A 433 20.84 -30.57 -8.54
CA THR A 433 22.28 -30.60 -8.19
C THR A 433 22.85 -29.19 -8.03
N ALA A 434 22.53 -28.28 -8.96
CA ALA A 434 22.96 -26.89 -8.88
C ALA A 434 22.32 -26.18 -7.68
N ALA A 435 21.02 -26.42 -7.43
CA ALA A 435 20.32 -25.82 -6.30
C ALA A 435 20.93 -26.24 -4.96
N LYS A 436 21.27 -27.54 -4.80
CA LYS A 436 21.93 -28.06 -3.61
C LYS A 436 23.29 -27.40 -3.38
N LEU A 437 24.11 -27.30 -4.43
CA LEU A 437 25.42 -26.67 -4.35
C LEU A 437 25.33 -25.19 -3.95
N ILE A 438 24.43 -24.43 -4.58
CA ILE A 438 24.29 -23.00 -4.31
C ILE A 438 23.77 -22.76 -2.89
N ARG A 439 22.80 -23.55 -2.42
CA ARG A 439 22.31 -23.47 -1.03
C ARG A 439 23.40 -23.80 0.00
N GLN A 440 24.37 -24.65 -0.32
CA GLN A 440 25.51 -24.93 0.56
C GLN A 440 26.53 -23.79 0.59
N LEU A 441 26.67 -23.03 -0.50
CA LEU A 441 27.60 -21.90 -0.58
C LEU A 441 27.05 -20.62 0.05
N ASN A 442 25.72 -20.50 0.15
CA ASN A 442 25.03 -19.36 0.76
C ASN A 442 24.67 -19.58 2.24
N ARG A 443 25.01 -20.74 2.82
CA ARG A 443 25.00 -20.98 4.27
C ARG A 443 26.36 -20.61 4.84
#